data_AF-A0A935BD44-F1
#
_entry.id   AF-A0A935BD44-F1
#
_cell.length_a   1.000
_cell.length_b   1.000
_cell.length_c   1.000
_cell.angle_alpha   90.00
_cell.angle_beta   90.00
_cell.angle_gamma   90.00
#
_symmetry.space_group_name_H-M   'P 1'
#
loop_
_entity.id
_entity.type
_entity.pdbx_description
1 polymer ?
#
loop_
_entity_poly.entity_id
_entity_poly.type
_entity_poly.pdbx_seq_one_letter_code
_entity_poly.pdbx_strand_id
1 'polypeptide(L)'
;MQDRINYETVFDASDPLYGRVFLEKSLTRISESQPIECQDNIEFHLRLFINGEDKGRFHDGTWTDRRWTTGQISLNLTPGDEVDWVNVEVPEKWAAFVKGLRNGNHNIKIEFYGGKGTYGSEGSGYAKCQKKLAEGSFTLNKSGEMTSGKLKTLPVAKKKDAALEAEMIKAIKARGWQNEAPIKVVIVEPDWRIVRNSFGVILRKEINTNVILKKTDGTCRLTDISFERPYQGGSNYGATIVYGVGMKDLPFDCDAVR
;
A
#
# COMPACT_ATOMS: atom_id res chain seq x y z
N MET A 1 25.25 -0.71 29.14
CA MET A 1 24.43 -1.93 29.02
C MET A 1 23.44 -1.62 27.91
N GLN A 2 23.64 -2.15 26.71
CA GLN A 2 22.80 -1.86 25.54
C GLN A 2 21.58 -2.78 25.65
N ASP A 3 20.38 -2.21 25.70
CA ASP A 3 19.14 -2.97 25.84
C ASP A 3 19.06 -4.05 24.75
N ARG A 4 18.87 -5.30 25.18
CA ARG A 4 18.60 -6.41 24.25
C ARG A 4 17.21 -6.19 23.67
N ILE A 5 17.15 -5.50 22.53
CA ILE A 5 15.94 -5.43 21.72
C ILE A 5 15.68 -6.85 21.20
N ASN A 6 14.65 -7.51 21.72
CA ASN A 6 14.15 -8.75 21.14
C ASN A 6 13.34 -8.38 19.91
N TYR A 7 13.92 -8.59 18.73
CA TYR A 7 13.20 -8.44 17.48
C TYR A 7 12.18 -9.57 17.34
N GLU A 8 10.94 -9.21 17.00
CA GLU A 8 9.97 -10.20 16.55
C GLU A 8 10.48 -10.85 15.27
N THR A 9 10.35 -12.18 15.20
CA THR A 9 10.79 -12.98 14.06
C THR A 9 9.63 -13.74 13.43
N VAL A 10 8.41 -13.51 13.92
CA VAL A 10 7.18 -14.12 13.42
C VAL A 10 6.19 -12.99 13.19
N PHE A 11 5.64 -12.91 11.99
CA PHE A 11 4.71 -11.86 11.59
C PHE A 11 3.52 -12.46 10.85
N ASP A 12 2.33 -11.91 11.06
CA ASP A 12 1.17 -12.28 10.27
C ASP A 12 1.21 -11.61 8.89
N ALA A 13 0.61 -12.25 7.89
CA ALA A 13 0.58 -11.71 6.52
C ALA A 13 -0.09 -10.33 6.40
N SER A 14 -0.95 -9.96 7.36
CA SER A 14 -1.57 -8.63 7.41
C SER A 14 -0.72 -7.56 8.09
N ASP A 15 0.37 -7.93 8.76
CA ASP A 15 1.15 -6.97 9.55
C ASP A 15 1.89 -6.00 8.62
N PRO A 16 2.03 -4.73 9.01
CA PRO A 16 2.98 -3.84 8.36
C PRO A 16 4.40 -4.41 8.52
N LEU A 17 5.09 -4.59 7.39
CA LEU A 17 6.38 -5.26 7.32
C LEU A 17 7.41 -4.35 6.66
N TYR A 18 8.39 -3.93 7.47
CA TYR A 18 9.50 -3.09 7.05
C TYR A 18 10.82 -3.77 7.40
N GLY A 19 11.66 -3.96 6.40
CA GLY A 19 13.06 -4.35 6.57
C GLY A 19 13.96 -3.13 6.65
N ARG A 20 15.07 -3.23 7.38
CA ARG A 20 16.13 -2.23 7.35
C ARG A 20 17.45 -2.89 6.98
N VAL A 21 18.13 -2.34 5.99
CA VAL A 21 19.51 -2.69 5.67
C VAL A 21 20.45 -1.66 6.27
N PHE A 22 21.52 -2.14 6.91
CA PHE A 22 22.63 -1.33 7.38
C PHE A 22 23.92 -1.87 6.73
N LEU A 23 24.66 -0.98 6.08
CA LEU A 23 25.93 -1.27 5.43
C LEU A 23 27.03 -0.48 6.12
N GLU A 24 28.19 -1.10 6.32
CA GLU A 24 29.35 -0.41 6.91
C GLU A 24 29.84 0.77 6.05
N LYS A 25 29.62 0.70 4.74
CA LYS A 25 30.02 1.70 3.74
C LYS A 25 28.90 1.86 2.71
N SER A 26 28.82 3.02 2.06
CA SER A 26 27.85 3.21 0.98
C SER A 26 28.14 2.31 -0.21
N LEU A 27 27.14 2.04 -1.06
CA LEU A 27 27.35 1.21 -2.26
C LEU A 27 28.46 1.73 -3.15
N THR A 28 28.56 3.06 -3.30
CA THR A 28 29.63 3.69 -4.06
C THR A 28 30.99 3.35 -3.47
N ARG A 29 31.16 3.48 -2.14
CA ARG A 29 32.41 3.13 -1.45
C ARG A 29 32.72 1.63 -1.47
N ILE A 30 31.70 0.78 -1.41
CA ILE A 30 31.87 -0.68 -1.55
C ILE A 30 32.36 -1.03 -2.95
N SER A 31 31.88 -0.30 -3.97
CA SER A 31 32.25 -0.56 -5.36
C SER A 31 33.69 -0.15 -5.70
N GLU A 32 34.32 0.75 -4.96
CA GLU A 32 35.70 1.23 -5.21
C GLU A 32 36.75 0.11 -5.19
N SER A 33 36.50 -0.98 -4.44
CA SER A 33 37.40 -2.15 -4.41
C SER A 33 37.13 -3.16 -5.54
N GLN A 34 36.16 -2.90 -6.41
CA GLN A 34 35.80 -3.77 -7.54
C GLN A 34 36.53 -3.34 -8.83
N PRO A 35 36.53 -4.18 -9.89
CA PRO A 35 37.01 -3.79 -11.22
C PRO A 35 36.36 -2.49 -11.70
N ILE A 36 37.10 -1.71 -12.50
CA ILE A 36 36.73 -0.34 -12.87
C ILE A 36 35.33 -0.25 -13.52
N GLU A 37 34.93 -1.27 -14.25
CA GLU A 37 33.60 -1.37 -14.88
C GLU A 37 32.44 -1.50 -13.88
N CYS A 38 32.73 -1.93 -12.65
CA CYS A 38 31.78 -2.14 -11.55
C CYS A 38 31.78 -0.99 -10.53
N GLN A 39 32.71 -0.04 -10.63
CA GLN A 39 32.83 1.10 -9.73
C GLN A 39 31.70 2.13 -9.94
N ASP A 40 31.61 3.07 -9.00
CA ASP A 40 30.62 4.14 -8.94
C ASP A 40 29.15 3.65 -8.90
N ASN A 41 28.92 2.57 -8.15
CA ASN A 41 27.63 1.92 -8.13
C ASN A 41 26.70 2.47 -7.02
N ILE A 42 25.45 2.70 -7.38
CA ILE A 42 24.34 3.01 -6.45
C ILE A 42 23.17 2.03 -6.59
N GLU A 43 23.29 1.07 -7.51
CA GLU A 43 22.26 0.07 -7.80
C GLU A 43 22.28 -1.05 -6.76
N PHE A 44 21.08 -1.49 -6.41
CA PHE A 44 20.85 -2.67 -5.59
C PHE A 44 19.69 -3.49 -6.13
N HIS A 45 19.63 -4.75 -5.70
CA HIS A 45 18.45 -5.58 -5.90
C HIS A 45 18.22 -6.45 -4.69
N LEU A 46 16.99 -6.93 -4.58
CA LEU A 46 16.55 -7.82 -3.53
C LEU A 46 16.19 -9.18 -4.12
N ARG A 47 16.68 -10.24 -3.49
CA ARG A 47 16.35 -11.62 -3.85
C ARG A 47 15.50 -12.25 -2.75
N LEU A 48 14.41 -12.90 -3.14
CA LEU A 48 13.45 -13.48 -2.22
C LEU A 48 13.59 -15.01 -2.19
N PHE A 49 13.60 -15.58 -1.00
CA PHE A 49 13.52 -17.01 -0.77
C PHE A 49 12.32 -17.31 0.14
N ILE A 50 11.56 -18.35 -0.21
CA ILE A 50 10.41 -18.81 0.57
C ILE A 50 10.59 -20.30 0.85
N ASN A 51 10.61 -20.69 2.12
CA ASN A 51 10.87 -22.06 2.57
C ASN A 51 12.16 -22.66 1.97
N GLY A 52 13.18 -21.82 1.78
CA GLY A 52 14.45 -22.18 1.18
C GLY A 52 14.45 -22.22 -0.37
N GLU A 53 13.28 -22.11 -1.00
CA GLU A 53 13.18 -22.03 -2.46
C GLU A 53 13.44 -20.60 -2.93
N ASP A 54 14.35 -20.47 -3.89
CA ASP A 54 14.70 -19.20 -4.51
C ASP A 54 13.59 -18.73 -5.46
N LYS A 55 13.00 -17.57 -5.17
CA LYS A 55 11.99 -16.91 -6.01
C LYS A 55 12.59 -15.87 -6.95
N GLY A 56 13.91 -15.78 -7.00
CA GLY A 56 14.65 -14.89 -7.88
C GLY A 56 14.68 -13.45 -7.38
N ARG A 57 15.08 -12.55 -8.28
CA ARG A 57 15.05 -11.11 -8.05
C ARG A 57 13.62 -10.64 -7.95
N PHE A 58 13.29 -9.96 -6.85
CA PHE A 58 11.95 -9.45 -6.63
C PHE A 58 11.87 -7.92 -6.71
N HIS A 59 12.99 -7.22 -6.53
CA HIS A 59 13.05 -5.76 -6.64
C HIS A 59 14.42 -5.30 -7.10
N ASP A 60 14.45 -4.25 -7.92
CA ASP A 60 15.65 -3.54 -8.34
C ASP A 60 15.48 -2.07 -8.02
N GLY A 61 16.51 -1.45 -7.45
CA GLY A 61 16.46 -0.07 -7.02
C GLY A 61 17.81 0.63 -7.15
N THR A 62 17.76 1.94 -6.96
CA THR A 62 18.95 2.80 -6.85
C THR A 62 18.81 3.65 -5.60
N TRP A 63 19.93 4.05 -5.01
CA TRP A 63 19.94 5.09 -3.98
C TRP A 63 19.99 6.49 -4.60
N THR A 64 19.23 7.45 -4.08
CA THR A 64 19.30 8.86 -4.54
C THR A 64 20.58 9.55 -4.13
N ASP A 65 21.25 9.06 -3.08
CA ASP A 65 22.48 9.65 -2.57
C ASP A 65 23.56 8.57 -2.44
N ARG A 66 24.72 8.85 -3.05
CA ARG A 66 25.92 8.01 -3.08
C ARG A 66 26.54 7.75 -1.70
N ARG A 67 26.10 8.47 -0.68
CA ARG A 67 26.59 8.38 0.70
C ARG A 67 25.71 7.49 1.59
N TRP A 68 24.55 7.04 1.12
CA TRP A 68 23.66 6.23 1.95
C TRP A 68 24.29 4.90 2.32
N THR A 69 24.24 4.62 3.62
CA THR A 69 24.68 3.36 4.25
C THR A 69 23.50 2.58 4.83
N THR A 70 22.30 3.15 4.80
CA THR A 70 21.10 2.56 5.39
C THR A 70 19.92 2.72 4.47
N GLY A 71 19.02 1.74 4.51
CA GLY A 71 17.86 1.69 3.64
C GLY A 71 16.69 1.01 4.30
N GLN A 72 15.47 1.47 3.98
CA GLN A 72 14.24 0.79 4.40
C GLN A 72 13.63 0.07 3.20
N ILE A 73 13.27 -1.19 3.39
CA ILE A 73 12.51 -2.00 2.44
C ILE A 73 11.10 -2.15 2.96
N SER A 74 10.10 -1.71 2.21
CA SER A 74 8.70 -1.68 2.65
C SER A 74 7.92 -2.81 1.98
N LEU A 75 7.80 -3.97 2.64
CA LEU A 75 7.12 -5.15 2.10
C LEU A 75 5.61 -5.06 2.21
N ASN A 76 5.10 -4.62 3.36
CA ASN A 76 3.67 -4.38 3.55
C ASN A 76 3.50 -3.07 4.30
N LEU A 77 2.86 -2.10 3.67
CA LEU A 77 2.74 -0.76 4.23
C LEU A 77 1.70 -0.73 5.33
N THR A 78 1.92 0.14 6.31
CA THR A 78 0.89 0.54 7.26
C THR A 78 -0.24 1.20 6.47
N PRO A 79 -1.51 0.90 6.79
CA PRO A 79 -2.61 1.44 6.01
C PRO A 79 -2.65 2.96 6.06
N GLY A 80 -2.64 3.60 4.90
CA GLY A 80 -2.56 5.06 4.76
C GLY A 80 -1.16 5.60 4.47
N ASP A 81 -0.12 4.77 4.57
CA ASP A 81 1.22 5.11 4.10
C ASP A 81 1.28 5.10 2.56
N GLU A 82 2.11 5.98 2.02
CA GLU A 82 2.45 6.00 0.59
C GLU A 82 3.80 5.33 0.37
N VAL A 83 3.93 4.64 -0.76
CA VAL A 83 5.19 4.02 -1.16
C VAL A 83 6.18 5.10 -1.58
N ASP A 84 7.41 5.04 -1.07
CA ASP A 84 8.49 5.91 -1.55
C ASP A 84 9.03 5.44 -2.91
N TRP A 85 9.78 6.30 -3.59
CA TRP A 85 10.31 6.01 -4.92
C TRP A 85 11.36 4.86 -4.90
N VAL A 86 12.00 4.56 -3.76
CA VAL A 86 12.95 3.43 -3.62
C VAL A 86 12.21 2.10 -3.57
N ASN A 87 11.01 2.09 -2.99
CA ASN A 87 10.18 0.92 -2.74
C ASN A 87 9.03 0.75 -3.73
N VAL A 88 9.02 1.51 -4.83
CA VAL A 88 8.03 1.35 -5.91
C VAL A 88 7.88 -0.12 -6.28
N GLU A 89 6.63 -0.58 -6.40
CA GLU A 89 6.22 -1.97 -6.67
C GLU A 89 6.57 -3.02 -5.60
N VAL A 90 7.42 -2.71 -4.61
CA VAL A 90 7.80 -3.67 -3.54
C VAL A 90 6.55 -4.19 -2.80
N PRO A 91 5.62 -3.33 -2.32
CA PRO A 91 4.43 -3.82 -1.64
C PRO A 91 3.50 -4.66 -2.52
N GLU A 92 3.36 -4.29 -3.79
CA GLU A 92 2.48 -4.97 -4.74
C GLU A 92 3.02 -6.36 -5.11
N LYS A 93 4.33 -6.45 -5.39
CA LYS A 93 5.00 -7.72 -5.68
C LYS A 93 5.01 -8.64 -4.46
N TRP A 94 5.33 -8.09 -3.27
CA TRP A 94 5.19 -8.82 -2.02
C TRP A 94 3.76 -9.37 -1.87
N ALA A 95 2.75 -8.56 -2.18
CA ALA A 95 1.38 -8.99 -2.04
C ALA A 95 0.97 -10.11 -2.99
N ALA A 96 1.45 -10.06 -4.23
CA ALA A 96 1.27 -11.14 -5.18
C ALA A 96 1.91 -12.45 -4.68
N PHE A 97 3.13 -12.40 -4.13
CA PHE A 97 3.79 -13.59 -3.57
C PHE A 97 2.98 -14.21 -2.46
N VAL A 98 2.60 -13.42 -1.45
CA VAL A 98 1.92 -13.94 -0.28
C VAL A 98 0.50 -14.41 -0.62
N LYS A 99 -0.17 -13.82 -1.62
CA LYS A 99 -1.44 -14.34 -2.14
C LYS A 99 -1.30 -15.75 -2.72
N GLY A 100 -0.16 -16.07 -3.33
CA GLY A 100 0.13 -17.40 -3.86
C GLY A 100 0.52 -18.46 -2.81
N LEU A 101 0.74 -18.05 -1.55
CA LEU A 101 1.10 -18.98 -0.48
C LEU A 101 -0.14 -19.69 0.08
N ARG A 102 0.04 -20.98 0.37
CA ARG A 102 -0.93 -21.73 1.19
C ARG A 102 -0.99 -21.14 2.61
N ASN A 103 -2.08 -21.41 3.32
CA ASN A 103 -2.14 -21.07 4.74
C ASN A 103 -1.11 -21.87 5.54
N GLY A 104 -0.57 -21.26 6.59
CA GLY A 104 0.43 -21.83 7.48
C GLY A 104 1.68 -20.95 7.61
N ASN A 105 2.71 -21.49 8.24
CA ASN A 105 3.97 -20.79 8.46
C ASN A 105 4.91 -20.96 7.27
N HIS A 106 5.53 -19.86 6.85
CA HIS A 106 6.52 -19.80 5.79
C HIS A 106 7.79 -19.13 6.28
N ASN A 107 8.95 -19.73 6.02
CA ASN A 107 10.23 -19.06 6.26
C ASN A 107 10.53 -18.14 5.08
N ILE A 108 10.64 -16.85 5.36
CA ILE A 108 10.98 -15.81 4.39
C ILE A 108 12.42 -15.40 4.63
N LYS A 109 13.24 -15.43 3.58
CA LYS A 109 14.58 -14.84 3.59
C LYS A 109 14.69 -13.84 2.44
N ILE A 110 15.22 -12.67 2.73
CA ILE A 110 15.53 -11.65 1.73
C ILE A 110 17.03 -11.40 1.75
N GLU A 111 17.64 -11.44 0.58
CA GLU A 111 19.04 -11.10 0.40
C GLU A 111 19.14 -9.75 -0.33
N PHE A 112 19.99 -8.87 0.18
CA PHE A 112 20.29 -7.57 -0.39
C PHE A 112 21.61 -7.66 -1.16
N TYR A 113 21.56 -7.35 -2.45
CA TYR A 113 22.71 -7.32 -3.33
C TYR A 113 22.98 -5.90 -3.79
N GLY A 114 24.24 -5.49 -3.76
CA GLY A 114 24.71 -4.25 -4.39
C GLY A 114 25.62 -4.58 -5.57
N GLY A 115 25.50 -3.83 -6.65
CA GLY A 115 26.38 -3.93 -7.81
C GLY A 115 25.71 -3.51 -9.10
N LYS A 116 26.50 -3.04 -10.06
CA LYS A 116 26.02 -2.57 -11.36
C LYS A 116 25.33 -3.69 -12.14
N GLY A 117 24.33 -3.35 -12.94
CA GLY A 117 23.61 -4.28 -13.80
C GLY A 117 22.44 -4.98 -13.10
N THR A 118 21.84 -4.35 -12.09
CA THR A 118 20.60 -4.87 -11.49
C THR A 118 19.43 -4.79 -12.48
N TYR A 119 19.37 -3.73 -13.30
CA TYR A 119 18.38 -3.56 -14.38
C TYR A 119 18.62 -4.44 -15.63
N GLY A 120 19.65 -5.30 -15.63
CA GLY A 120 19.96 -6.20 -16.73
C GLY A 120 19.42 -7.61 -16.50
N SER A 121 19.09 -8.31 -17.60
CA SER A 121 18.78 -9.75 -17.57
C SER A 121 19.89 -10.53 -16.86
N GLU A 122 19.49 -11.56 -16.10
CA GLU A 122 20.44 -12.55 -15.59
C GLU A 122 21.27 -13.07 -16.77
N GLY A 123 22.59 -12.83 -16.75
CA GLY A 123 23.49 -13.12 -17.87
C GLY A 123 24.11 -11.91 -18.56
N SER A 124 23.79 -10.67 -18.15
CA SER A 124 24.60 -9.52 -18.56
C SER A 124 26.06 -9.67 -18.05
N GLY A 125 27.04 -9.16 -18.80
CA GLY A 125 28.46 -9.18 -18.40
C GLY A 125 28.77 -8.44 -17.08
N TYR A 126 27.76 -7.81 -16.47
CA TYR A 126 27.83 -7.11 -15.19
C TYR A 126 27.37 -7.96 -14.00
N ALA A 127 26.94 -9.21 -14.20
CA ALA A 127 26.63 -10.13 -13.09
C ALA A 127 27.82 -10.27 -12.10
N LYS A 128 29.06 -10.18 -12.61
CA LYS A 128 30.29 -10.16 -11.80
C LYS A 128 30.40 -8.96 -10.83
N CYS A 129 29.68 -7.87 -11.08
CA CYS A 129 29.68 -6.68 -10.23
C CYS A 129 28.74 -6.82 -9.03
N GLN A 130 27.81 -7.78 -9.08
CA GLN A 130 26.81 -7.99 -8.04
C GLN A 130 27.39 -8.77 -6.87
N LYS A 131 27.25 -8.22 -5.65
CA LYS A 131 27.71 -8.84 -4.42
C LYS A 131 26.59 -8.84 -3.39
N LYS A 132 26.40 -9.97 -2.70
CA LYS A 132 25.52 -10.02 -1.52
C LYS A 132 26.16 -9.20 -0.40
N LEU A 133 25.43 -8.24 0.14
CA LEU A 133 25.92 -7.33 1.17
C LEU A 133 25.21 -7.53 2.51
N ALA A 134 23.95 -7.95 2.49
CA ALA A 134 23.18 -8.24 3.70
C ALA A 134 22.11 -9.28 3.43
N GLU A 135 21.56 -9.86 4.50
CA GLU A 135 20.38 -10.72 4.44
C GLU A 135 19.58 -10.58 5.74
N GLY A 136 18.30 -10.93 5.67
CA GLY A 136 17.41 -11.02 6.83
C GLY A 136 16.41 -12.15 6.63
N SER A 137 15.91 -12.71 7.72
CA SER A 137 14.89 -13.76 7.67
C SER A 137 13.87 -13.62 8.78
N PHE A 138 12.65 -14.08 8.51
CA PHE A 138 11.55 -14.12 9.45
C PHE A 138 10.56 -15.23 9.08
N THR A 139 9.66 -15.56 9.98
CA THR A 139 8.53 -16.46 9.75
C THR A 139 7.29 -15.64 9.43
N LEU A 140 6.69 -15.90 8.27
CA LEU A 140 5.40 -15.35 7.90
C LEU A 140 4.31 -16.36 8.24
N ASN A 141 3.39 -15.98 9.12
CA ASN A 141 2.18 -16.73 9.39
C ASN A 141 1.07 -16.28 8.43
N LYS A 142 0.73 -17.16 7.49
CA LYS A 142 -0.35 -16.94 6.54
C LYS A 142 -1.65 -17.55 7.06
N SER A 143 -2.57 -16.70 7.49
CA SER A 143 -3.96 -17.07 7.77
C SER A 143 -4.91 -16.26 6.86
N GLY A 144 -5.95 -16.89 6.32
CA GLY A 144 -6.96 -16.22 5.47
C GLY A 144 -6.46 -15.78 4.09
N GLU A 145 -7.11 -14.81 3.45
CA GLU A 145 -6.56 -14.08 2.28
C GLU A 145 -5.72 -12.91 2.76
N MET A 146 -4.61 -12.62 2.08
CA MET A 146 -3.78 -11.49 2.47
C MET A 146 -4.44 -10.20 2.00
N THR A 147 -5.12 -9.53 2.92
CA THR A 147 -5.41 -8.13 2.80
C THR A 147 -4.18 -7.37 3.30
N SER A 148 -3.60 -6.46 2.51
CA SER A 148 -2.79 -5.36 3.03
C SER A 148 -3.44 -4.85 4.32
N GLY A 149 -2.63 -4.56 5.36
CA GLY A 149 -3.12 -4.44 6.74
C GLY A 149 -4.51 -3.81 6.81
N LYS A 150 -5.47 -4.48 7.45
CA LYS A 150 -6.82 -3.91 7.50
C LYS A 150 -6.76 -2.60 8.26
N LEU A 151 -7.31 -1.53 7.71
CA LEU A 151 -7.55 -0.30 8.46
C LEU A 151 -8.40 -0.65 9.69
N LYS A 152 -7.85 -0.46 10.89
CA LYS A 152 -8.51 -0.74 12.17
C LYS A 152 -9.18 0.49 12.80
N THR A 153 -9.13 1.63 12.13
CA THR A 153 -9.75 2.88 12.60
C THR A 153 -10.49 3.56 11.46
N LEU A 154 -11.64 4.15 11.78
CA LEU A 154 -12.36 4.98 10.83
C LEU A 154 -11.54 6.23 10.50
N PRO A 155 -11.53 6.68 9.24
CA PRO A 155 -10.97 7.99 8.90
C PRO A 155 -11.64 9.10 9.71
N VAL A 156 -10.91 10.19 9.93
CA VAL A 156 -11.46 11.35 10.63
C VAL A 156 -12.58 11.99 9.81
N ALA A 157 -13.79 11.99 10.37
CA ALA A 157 -14.93 12.68 9.78
C ALA A 157 -14.76 14.20 9.92
N LYS A 158 -14.86 14.93 8.81
CA LYS A 158 -14.91 16.41 8.82
C LYS A 158 -16.33 16.96 9.01
N LYS A 159 -17.34 16.11 8.85
CA LYS A 159 -18.74 16.39 9.14
C LYS A 159 -19.39 15.14 9.73
N LYS A 160 -20.12 15.31 10.84
CA LYS A 160 -20.95 14.26 11.45
C LYS A 160 -22.41 14.62 11.21
N ASP A 161 -23.08 13.88 10.33
CA ASP A 161 -24.47 14.13 9.95
C ASP A 161 -25.14 12.80 9.64
N ALA A 162 -25.79 12.22 10.65
CA ALA A 162 -26.36 10.88 10.55
C ALA A 162 -27.48 10.78 9.51
N ALA A 163 -28.25 11.86 9.30
CA ALA A 163 -29.30 11.89 8.29
C ALA A 163 -28.69 11.84 6.89
N LEU A 164 -27.66 12.65 6.65
CA LEU A 164 -26.94 12.65 5.37
C LEU A 164 -26.21 11.31 5.11
N GLU A 165 -25.55 10.75 6.12
CA GLU A 165 -24.91 9.43 6.02
C GLU A 165 -25.93 8.34 5.62
N ALA A 166 -27.13 8.36 6.21
CA ALA A 166 -28.20 7.42 5.87
C ALA A 166 -28.71 7.60 4.42
N GLU A 167 -28.85 8.85 3.96
CA GLU A 167 -29.17 9.12 2.56
C GLU A 167 -28.10 8.60 1.59
N MET A 168 -26.82 8.78 1.92
CA MET A 168 -25.70 8.29 1.12
C MET A 168 -25.68 6.76 1.05
N ILE A 169 -25.91 6.07 2.17
CA ILE A 169 -26.06 4.60 2.21
C ILE A 169 -27.23 4.16 1.31
N LYS A 170 -28.37 4.86 1.36
CA LYS A 170 -29.52 4.56 0.50
C LYS A 170 -29.18 4.75 -0.98
N ALA A 171 -28.46 5.83 -1.31
CA ALA A 171 -28.03 6.12 -2.68
C ALA A 171 -27.06 5.04 -3.22
N ILE A 172 -26.14 4.52 -2.39
CA ILE A 172 -25.27 3.40 -2.77
C ILE A 172 -26.10 2.13 -2.99
N LYS A 173 -27.01 1.79 -2.06
CA LYS A 173 -27.87 0.59 -2.20
C LYS A 173 -28.72 0.63 -3.47
N ALA A 174 -29.19 1.81 -3.87
CA ALA A 174 -29.95 2.01 -5.10
C ALA A 174 -29.15 1.73 -6.38
N ARG A 175 -27.80 1.67 -6.32
CA ARG A 175 -26.97 1.22 -7.46
C ARG A 175 -27.08 -0.28 -7.73
N GLY A 176 -27.62 -1.07 -6.81
CA GLY A 176 -27.86 -2.50 -7.01
C GLY A 176 -26.59 -3.35 -7.05
N TRP A 177 -25.53 -2.95 -6.33
CA TRP A 177 -24.33 -3.78 -6.18
C TRP A 177 -24.67 -5.09 -5.47
N GLN A 178 -24.29 -6.22 -6.06
CA GLN A 178 -24.66 -7.56 -5.59
C GLN A 178 -23.61 -8.18 -4.67
N ASN A 179 -22.34 -7.82 -4.85
CA ASN A 179 -21.21 -8.48 -4.19
C ASN A 179 -20.76 -7.77 -2.91
N GLU A 180 -21.32 -6.60 -2.63
CA GLU A 180 -20.95 -5.77 -1.48
C GLU A 180 -22.07 -4.82 -1.08
N ALA A 181 -22.11 -4.49 0.21
CA ALA A 181 -23.09 -3.59 0.80
C ALA A 181 -22.41 -2.51 1.66
N PRO A 182 -22.90 -1.25 1.62
CA PRO A 182 -22.41 -0.20 2.49
C PRO A 182 -22.81 -0.41 3.94
N ILE A 183 -21.82 -0.36 4.83
CA ILE A 183 -22.02 -0.48 6.28
C ILE A 183 -21.70 0.83 7.02
N LYS A 184 -20.86 1.71 6.46
CA LYS A 184 -20.56 3.03 7.04
C LYS A 184 -20.14 4.03 5.96
N VAL A 185 -20.50 5.29 6.17
CA VAL A 185 -20.02 6.43 5.39
C VAL A 185 -19.32 7.39 6.33
N VAL A 186 -18.18 7.93 5.89
CA VAL A 186 -17.39 8.93 6.60
C VAL A 186 -17.22 10.13 5.67
N ILE A 187 -17.80 11.26 6.06
CA ILE A 187 -17.73 12.49 5.28
C ILE A 187 -16.36 13.15 5.52
N VAL A 188 -15.54 13.24 4.47
CA VAL A 188 -14.15 13.74 4.56
C VAL A 188 -14.00 15.20 4.14
N GLU A 189 -15.12 15.85 3.87
CA GLU A 189 -15.22 17.28 3.57
C GLU A 189 -16.11 18.00 4.59
N PRO A 190 -15.81 19.27 4.93
CA PRO A 190 -16.58 20.00 5.94
C PRO A 190 -17.98 20.40 5.45
N ASP A 191 -18.12 20.63 4.14
CA ASP A 191 -19.38 21.02 3.51
C ASP A 191 -19.38 20.65 2.02
N TRP A 192 -20.53 20.80 1.36
CA TRP A 192 -20.70 20.57 -0.06
C TRP A 192 -19.98 21.62 -0.92
N ARG A 193 -19.31 21.16 -1.99
CA ARG A 193 -18.75 22.02 -3.03
C ARG A 193 -19.79 22.33 -4.09
N ILE A 194 -20.02 23.61 -4.39
CA ILE A 194 -20.89 24.03 -5.50
C ILE A 194 -20.14 23.88 -6.81
N VAL A 195 -20.70 23.13 -7.76
CA VAL A 195 -20.15 22.97 -9.10
C VAL A 195 -20.92 23.84 -10.08
N ARG A 196 -20.18 24.62 -10.87
CA ARG A 196 -20.71 25.52 -11.90
C ARG A 196 -20.18 25.14 -13.27
N ASN A 197 -20.94 25.46 -14.32
CA ASN A 197 -20.40 25.40 -15.69
C ASN A 197 -19.50 26.62 -15.97
N SER A 198 -18.93 26.66 -17.18
CA SER A 198 -18.06 27.76 -17.64
C SER A 198 -18.74 29.14 -17.67
N PHE A 199 -20.07 29.17 -17.67
CA PHE A 199 -20.88 30.41 -17.64
C PHE A 199 -21.32 30.80 -16.22
N GLY A 200 -20.82 30.10 -15.18
CA GLY A 200 -21.15 30.39 -13.78
C GLY A 200 -22.50 29.85 -13.31
N VAL A 201 -23.26 29.13 -14.14
CA VAL A 201 -24.54 28.52 -13.77
C VAL A 201 -24.30 27.35 -12.83
N ILE A 202 -25.02 27.31 -11.70
CA ILE A 202 -24.95 26.21 -10.73
C ILE A 202 -25.56 24.96 -11.36
N LEU A 203 -24.79 23.86 -11.37
CA LEU A 203 -25.25 22.57 -11.88
C LEU A 203 -25.69 21.66 -10.73
N ARG A 204 -24.88 21.61 -9.68
CA ARG A 204 -25.03 20.68 -8.56
C ARG A 204 -24.19 21.14 -7.39
N LYS A 205 -24.33 20.44 -6.29
CA LYS A 205 -23.32 20.41 -5.24
C LYS A 205 -22.82 18.99 -5.06
N GLU A 206 -21.54 18.83 -4.76
CA GLU A 206 -20.89 17.53 -4.58
C GLU A 206 -20.14 17.46 -3.26
N ILE A 207 -19.95 16.25 -2.74
CA ILE A 207 -19.21 16.01 -1.50
C ILE A 207 -18.49 14.66 -1.57
N ASN A 208 -17.26 14.63 -1.08
CA ASN A 208 -16.42 13.43 -1.06
C ASN A 208 -16.50 12.70 0.29
N THR A 209 -16.49 11.37 0.21
CA THR A 209 -16.58 10.50 1.39
C THR A 209 -15.63 9.33 1.28
N ASN A 210 -15.28 8.73 2.42
CA ASN A 210 -14.79 7.37 2.48
C ASN A 210 -15.96 6.46 2.91
N VAL A 211 -16.17 5.35 2.20
CA VAL A 211 -17.25 4.41 2.43
C VAL A 211 -16.67 3.04 2.74
N ILE A 212 -17.17 2.44 3.81
CA ILE A 212 -16.83 1.07 4.19
C ILE A 212 -17.90 0.15 3.61
N LEU A 213 -17.46 -0.75 2.75
CA LEU A 213 -18.27 -1.75 2.07
C LEU A 213 -17.92 -3.12 2.62
N LYS A 214 -18.94 -3.92 2.96
CA LYS A 214 -18.81 -5.31 3.36
C LYS A 214 -19.14 -6.21 2.18
N LYS A 215 -18.20 -7.07 1.79
CA LYS A 215 -18.37 -8.07 0.74
C LYS A 215 -19.18 -9.27 1.25
N THR A 216 -19.72 -10.04 0.32
CA THR A 216 -20.48 -11.27 0.61
C THR A 216 -19.66 -12.35 1.32
N ASP A 217 -18.33 -12.37 1.11
CA ASP A 217 -17.38 -13.24 1.82
C ASP A 217 -17.13 -12.82 3.29
N GLY A 218 -17.73 -11.72 3.74
CA GLY A 218 -17.61 -11.20 5.10
C GLY A 218 -16.46 -10.23 5.32
N THR A 219 -15.59 -10.00 4.34
CA THR A 219 -14.51 -9.00 4.41
C THR A 219 -15.02 -7.58 4.19
N CYS A 220 -14.28 -6.58 4.68
CA CYS A 220 -14.59 -5.17 4.44
C CYS A 220 -13.47 -4.47 3.69
N ARG A 221 -13.87 -3.46 2.91
CA ARG A 221 -12.96 -2.53 2.23
C ARG A 221 -13.44 -1.10 2.44
N LEU A 222 -12.50 -0.17 2.43
CA LEU A 222 -12.71 1.25 2.40
C LEU A 222 -12.41 1.76 0.99
N THR A 223 -13.35 2.53 0.44
CA THR A 223 -13.24 3.14 -0.88
C THR A 223 -13.72 4.58 -0.85
N ASP A 224 -13.33 5.39 -1.83
CA ASP A 224 -13.82 6.74 -1.97
C ASP A 224 -15.05 6.80 -2.89
N ILE A 225 -16.13 7.39 -2.37
CA ILE A 225 -17.36 7.61 -3.13
C ILE A 225 -17.74 9.07 -3.01
N SER A 226 -17.93 9.70 -4.16
CA SER A 226 -18.44 11.07 -4.27
C SER A 226 -19.95 11.03 -4.45
N PHE A 227 -20.63 11.95 -3.79
CA PHE A 227 -22.07 12.13 -3.91
C PHE A 227 -22.37 13.50 -4.48
N GLU A 228 -23.50 13.62 -5.18
CA GLU A 228 -24.03 14.89 -5.63
C GLU A 228 -25.49 15.08 -5.25
N ARG A 229 -25.90 16.35 -5.21
CA ARG A 229 -27.30 16.75 -5.28
C ARG A 229 -27.48 17.71 -6.46
N PRO A 230 -28.26 17.35 -7.49
CA PRO A 230 -28.54 18.22 -8.62
C PRO A 230 -29.22 19.51 -8.17
N TYR A 231 -28.86 20.64 -8.79
CA TYR A 231 -29.50 21.93 -8.50
C TYR A 231 -30.90 22.00 -9.11
N GLN A 232 -31.88 22.48 -8.35
CA GLN A 232 -33.29 22.58 -8.77
C GLN A 232 -33.82 24.02 -8.83
N GLY A 233 -32.94 25.02 -8.70
CA GLY A 233 -33.32 26.43 -8.71
C GLY A 233 -33.50 27.02 -7.30
N GLY A 234 -33.26 28.33 -7.18
CA GLY A 234 -33.30 29.05 -5.89
C GLY A 234 -32.32 28.48 -4.88
N SER A 235 -32.82 28.05 -3.73
CA SER A 235 -32.04 27.38 -2.67
C SER A 235 -32.27 25.85 -2.65
N ASN A 236 -32.91 25.29 -3.67
CA ASN A 236 -33.34 23.90 -3.69
C ASN A 236 -32.35 22.99 -4.41
N TYR A 237 -32.20 21.78 -3.86
CA TYR A 237 -31.37 20.72 -4.40
C TYR A 237 -32.12 19.40 -4.35
N GLY A 238 -31.91 18.56 -5.35
CA GLY A 238 -32.52 17.23 -5.44
C GLY A 238 -31.96 16.22 -4.44
N ALA A 239 -32.38 14.97 -4.62
CA ALA A 239 -31.92 13.85 -3.79
C ALA A 239 -30.41 13.62 -3.88
N THR A 240 -29.83 13.08 -2.81
CA THR A 240 -28.45 12.59 -2.79
C THR A 240 -28.33 11.39 -3.72
N ILE A 241 -27.43 11.47 -4.71
CA ILE A 241 -27.11 10.37 -5.63
C ILE A 241 -25.60 10.14 -5.66
N VAL A 242 -25.18 8.91 -5.97
CA VAL A 242 -23.77 8.61 -6.18
C VAL A 242 -23.33 9.30 -7.47
N TYR A 243 -22.26 10.11 -7.40
CA TYR A 243 -21.66 10.80 -8.54
C TYR A 243 -20.52 9.97 -9.13
N GLY A 244 -19.59 9.52 -8.29
CA GLY A 244 -18.39 8.81 -8.71
C GLY A 244 -17.89 7.84 -7.66
N VAL A 245 -17.19 6.82 -8.11
CA VAL A 245 -16.41 5.89 -7.28
C VAL A 245 -14.96 6.09 -7.69
N GLY A 246 -14.09 6.41 -6.75
CA GLY A 246 -12.69 6.58 -7.05
C GLY A 246 -11.92 5.26 -7.02
N MET A 247 -10.59 5.38 -6.97
CA MET A 247 -9.68 4.24 -7.12
C MET A 247 -9.22 3.64 -5.79
N LYS A 248 -9.62 4.21 -4.65
CA LYS A 248 -9.21 3.70 -3.35
C LYS A 248 -9.87 2.36 -3.10
N ASP A 249 -9.05 1.35 -2.82
CA ASP A 249 -9.50 0.01 -2.44
C ASP A 249 -8.62 -0.53 -1.32
N LEU A 250 -8.88 -0.08 -0.10
CA LEU A 250 -8.09 -0.43 1.08
C LEU A 250 -8.86 -1.45 1.92
N PRO A 251 -8.28 -2.61 2.25
CA PRO A 251 -8.92 -3.50 3.20
C PRO A 251 -9.21 -2.82 4.54
N PHE A 252 -10.36 -3.14 5.14
CA PHE A 252 -10.85 -2.51 6.36
C PHE A 252 -11.29 -3.58 7.36
N ASP A 253 -11.04 -3.34 8.65
CA ASP A 253 -11.52 -4.21 9.71
C ASP A 253 -13.00 -3.94 9.96
N CYS A 254 -13.87 -4.90 9.62
CA CYS A 254 -15.30 -4.75 9.78
C CYS A 254 -15.71 -4.41 11.22
N ASP A 255 -14.95 -4.86 12.23
CA ASP A 255 -15.27 -4.62 13.63
C ASP A 255 -14.90 -3.21 14.10
N ALA A 256 -14.04 -2.51 13.36
CA ALA A 256 -13.67 -1.11 13.62
C ALA A 256 -14.78 -0.10 13.25
N VAL A 257 -15.91 -0.57 12.72
CA VAL A 257 -17.08 0.26 12.41
C VAL A 257 -17.95 0.53 13.65
N ARG A 258 -17.78 -0.25 14.72
CA ARG A 258 -18.60 -0.21 15.94
C ARG A 258 -18.34 1.02 16.80
#